data_AF-A0A015J098-F1
#
_entry.id   AF-A0A015J098-F1
#
_cell.length_a   1.000
_cell.length_b   1.000
_cell.length_c   1.000
_cell.angle_alpha   90.00
_cell.angle_beta   90.00
_cell.angle_gamma   90.00
#
_symmetry.space_group_name_H-M   'P 1'
#
loop_
_entity.id
_entity.type
_entity.pdbx_description
1 polymer ?
#
loop_
_entity_poly.entity_id
_entity_poly.type
_entity_poly.pdbx_seq_one_letter_code
_entity_poly.pdbx_strand_id
1 'polypeptide(L)'
;MFKQNLAKQTLRNIRLHHAQSDESISNTDICYENMMRFKKFADSLNYNGPVATMTDNTKLKESLSYSATLGCVIGSTLSVSETKVSNYEEVITIIDKIKVENTIAKQVQIYLLQIPLPKIPPIVIGLIPNNNKEKAADIFAYHQKVLQYAAQLKINIVSFGSDGAANEFNAQLMLMSTSTTENIIFEDQLYNIKFKCPVFPGIGPEIRI
;
A
#
# COMPACT_ATOMS: atom_id res chain seq x y z
N MET A 1 35.63 -20.29 12.46
CA MET A 1 36.19 -19.22 13.33
C MET A 1 35.30 -17.95 13.39
N PHE A 2 34.69 -17.47 12.29
CA PHE A 2 33.91 -16.21 12.27
C PHE A 2 32.57 -16.22 13.07
N LYS A 3 31.94 -17.38 13.30
CA LYS A 3 30.66 -17.51 14.06
C LYS A 3 30.84 -17.67 15.58
N GLN A 4 32.05 -17.97 16.08
CA GLN A 4 32.29 -18.25 17.50
C GLN A 4 32.62 -17.00 18.33
N ASN A 5 33.05 -15.91 17.68
CA ASN A 5 33.57 -14.72 18.37
C ASN A 5 32.61 -13.52 18.37
N LEU A 6 31.40 -13.68 17.83
CA LEU A 6 30.36 -12.65 17.89
C LEU A 6 29.24 -13.17 18.77
N ALA A 7 29.16 -12.67 20.00
CA ALA A 7 28.04 -12.88 20.94
C ALA A 7 26.77 -12.16 20.43
N LYS A 8 26.32 -12.54 19.23
CA LYS A 8 25.12 -12.02 18.60
C LYS A 8 23.94 -12.94 18.94
N GLN A 9 22.74 -12.38 18.86
CA GLN A 9 21.51 -13.13 19.01
C GLN A 9 21.48 -14.32 18.01
N THR A 10 20.95 -15.45 18.46
CA THR A 10 20.72 -16.60 17.58
C THR A 10 19.64 -16.27 16.55
N LEU A 11 19.65 -16.94 15.39
CA LEU A 11 18.58 -16.79 14.39
C LEU A 11 17.18 -17.08 14.97
N ARG A 12 17.08 -17.98 15.95
CA ARG A 12 15.83 -18.25 16.67
C ARG A 12 15.38 -17.04 17.48
N ASN A 13 16.30 -16.40 18.21
CA ASN A 13 15.98 -15.18 18.98
C ASN A 13 15.62 -14.02 18.05
N ILE A 14 16.33 -13.85 16.94
CA ILE A 14 15.99 -12.82 15.93
C ILE A 14 14.58 -13.05 15.37
N ARG A 15 14.25 -14.29 14.98
CA ARG A 15 12.90 -14.65 14.50
C ARG A 15 11.83 -14.43 15.57
N LEU A 16 12.14 -14.74 16.83
CA LEU A 16 11.23 -14.50 17.95
C LEU A 16 10.97 -13.01 18.13
N HIS A 17 12.02 -12.18 18.12
CA HIS A 17 11.89 -10.73 18.20
C HIS A 17 11.08 -10.15 17.02
N HIS A 18 11.30 -10.65 15.80
CA HIS A 18 10.52 -10.24 14.63
C HIS A 18 9.06 -10.67 14.72
N ALA A 19 8.77 -11.87 15.25
CA ALA A 19 7.41 -12.34 15.43
C ALA A 19 6.66 -11.58 16.54
N GLN A 20 7.40 -11.01 17.50
CA GLN A 20 6.88 -10.18 18.58
C GLN A 20 6.84 -8.69 18.24
N SER A 21 7.37 -8.26 17.08
CA SER A 21 7.40 -6.85 16.73
C SER A 21 6.05 -6.40 16.19
N ASP A 22 5.55 -5.29 16.73
CA ASP A 22 4.36 -4.59 16.23
C ASP A 22 4.61 -3.91 14.87
N GLU A 23 5.84 -3.96 14.37
CA GLU A 23 6.26 -3.42 13.09
C GLU A 23 5.79 -4.28 11.90
N SER A 24 5.36 -5.53 12.14
CA SER A 24 4.91 -6.42 11.07
C SER A 24 3.52 -6.02 10.55
N ILE A 25 3.38 -5.91 9.22
CA ILE A 25 2.09 -5.69 8.56
C ILE A 25 1.25 -6.96 8.70
N SER A 26 0.23 -6.88 9.55
CA SER A 26 -0.69 -8.00 9.84
C SER A 26 -1.87 -8.05 8.87
N ASN A 27 -2.30 -6.89 8.38
CA ASN A 27 -3.30 -6.77 7.33
C ASN A 27 -2.64 -6.16 6.10
N THR A 28 -2.63 -6.90 4.99
CA THR A 28 -2.02 -6.45 3.74
C THR A 28 -2.88 -5.45 2.98
N ASP A 29 -4.15 -5.27 3.32
CA ASP A 29 -5.01 -4.29 2.66
C ASP A 29 -4.64 -2.85 3.03
N ILE A 30 -5.09 -1.89 2.21
CA ILE A 30 -5.11 -0.48 2.60
C ILE A 30 -6.18 -0.30 3.68
N CYS A 31 -5.75 -0.32 4.94
CA CYS A 31 -6.62 -0.20 6.11
C CYS A 31 -6.20 0.96 7.02
N TYR A 32 -7.12 1.36 7.90
CA TYR A 32 -6.92 2.47 8.83
C TYR A 32 -5.73 2.23 9.77
N GLU A 33 -5.52 0.99 10.21
CA GLU A 33 -4.44 0.60 11.11
C GLU A 33 -3.06 0.81 10.46
N ASN A 34 -2.91 0.46 9.19
CA ASN A 34 -1.66 0.67 8.46
C ASN A 34 -1.36 2.16 8.30
N MET A 35 -2.38 2.97 8.01
CA MET A 35 -2.25 4.43 7.96
C MET A 35 -1.94 5.03 9.32
N MET A 36 -2.55 4.53 10.40
CA MET A 36 -2.28 4.98 11.77
C MET A 36 -0.85 4.65 12.20
N ARG A 37 -0.31 3.50 11.79
CA ARG A 37 1.10 3.15 12.06
C ARG A 37 2.04 4.16 11.41
N PHE A 38 1.79 4.52 10.15
CA PHE A 38 2.53 5.61 9.50
C PHE A 38 2.40 6.92 10.27
N LYS A 39 1.18 7.30 10.70
CA LYS A 39 0.97 8.53 11.48
C LYS A 39 1.75 8.54 12.79
N LYS A 40 1.72 7.43 13.55
CA LYS A 40 2.50 7.29 14.79
C LYS A 40 3.99 7.43 14.55
N PHE A 41 4.49 6.87 13.45
CA PHE A 41 5.88 7.05 13.05
C PHE A 41 6.19 8.52 12.73
N ALA A 42 5.37 9.19 11.91
CA ALA A 42 5.53 10.61 11.62
C ALA A 42 5.50 11.48 12.89
N ASP A 43 4.59 11.20 13.82
CA ASP A 43 4.48 11.89 15.11
C ASP A 43 5.71 11.71 15.99
N SER A 44 6.31 10.50 15.99
CA SER A 44 7.55 10.25 16.72
C SER A 44 8.73 11.10 16.21
N LEU A 45 8.64 11.58 14.96
CA LEU A 45 9.60 12.49 14.34
C LEU A 45 9.19 13.97 14.45
N ASN A 46 8.07 14.28 15.12
CA ASN A 46 7.43 15.60 15.11
C ASN A 46 7.15 16.12 13.68
N TYR A 47 6.82 15.21 12.75
CA TYR A 47 6.61 15.54 11.35
C TYR A 47 5.13 15.72 11.02
N ASN A 48 4.76 16.93 10.60
CA ASN A 48 3.41 17.29 10.11
C ASN A 48 3.43 17.85 8.67
N GLY A 49 4.52 17.61 7.94
CA GLY A 49 4.73 18.14 6.59
C GLY A 49 4.08 17.30 5.49
N PRO A 50 4.40 17.58 4.22
CA PRO A 50 3.87 16.87 3.06
C PRO A 50 4.34 15.42 2.98
N VAL A 51 3.48 14.51 2.53
CA VAL A 51 3.77 13.09 2.36
C VAL A 51 3.48 12.70 0.91
N ALA A 52 4.41 11.99 0.28
CA ALA A 52 4.20 11.44 -1.05
C ALA A 52 3.69 9.99 -0.93
N THR A 53 2.68 9.64 -1.71
CA THR A 53 2.27 8.25 -1.91
C THR A 53 3.00 7.70 -3.13
N MET A 54 3.53 6.50 -3.04
CA MET A 54 4.18 5.81 -4.15
C MET A 54 3.50 4.48 -4.37
N THR A 55 3.19 4.16 -5.63
CA THR A 55 2.49 2.94 -5.98
C THR A 55 3.12 2.28 -7.20
N ASP A 56 3.22 0.97 -7.18
CA ASP A 56 3.68 0.20 -8.34
C ASP A 56 3.13 -1.23 -8.27
N ASN A 57 2.96 -1.85 -9.44
CA ASN A 57 2.48 -3.21 -9.57
C ASN A 57 3.64 -4.18 -9.85
N THR A 58 4.04 -4.93 -8.83
CA THR A 58 5.16 -5.86 -8.95
C THR A 58 4.70 -7.27 -9.32
N LYS A 59 5.34 -7.89 -10.32
CA LYS A 59 5.08 -9.29 -10.71
C LYS A 59 5.51 -10.27 -9.61
N LEU A 60 4.67 -11.26 -9.36
CA LEU A 60 4.90 -12.34 -8.42
C LEU A 60 5.17 -13.67 -9.13
N LYS A 61 5.85 -14.57 -8.44
CA LYS A 61 5.84 -16.00 -8.80
C LYS A 61 4.53 -16.60 -8.31
N GLU A 62 3.69 -17.05 -9.23
CA GLU A 62 2.42 -17.72 -8.95
C GLU A 62 2.67 -18.93 -8.03
N SER A 63 2.14 -18.86 -6.81
CA SER A 63 2.25 -19.93 -5.82
C SER A 63 1.21 -19.75 -4.73
N LEU A 64 0.71 -20.85 -4.18
CA LEU A 64 -0.15 -20.88 -3.01
C LEU A 64 0.63 -21.46 -1.84
N SER A 65 0.40 -20.92 -0.65
CA SER A 65 1.03 -21.41 0.58
C SER A 65 0.11 -21.19 1.76
N TYR A 66 0.22 -22.02 2.79
CA TYR A 66 -0.47 -21.79 4.05
C TYR A 66 0.40 -20.88 4.94
N SER A 67 -0.18 -19.80 5.44
CA SER A 67 0.45 -18.92 6.42
C SER A 67 -0.05 -19.28 7.82
N ALA A 68 0.81 -19.90 8.63
CA ALA A 68 0.48 -20.19 10.03
C ALA A 68 0.26 -18.91 10.86
N THR A 69 0.94 -17.82 10.51
CA THR A 69 0.80 -16.51 11.18
C THR A 69 -0.58 -15.89 10.93
N LEU A 70 -1.11 -16.02 9.70
CA LEU A 70 -2.41 -15.47 9.33
C LEU A 70 -3.56 -16.48 9.49
N GLY A 71 -3.24 -17.77 9.65
CA GLY A 71 -4.22 -18.86 9.68
C GLY A 71 -4.99 -18.99 8.37
N CYS A 72 -4.37 -18.68 7.23
CA CYS A 72 -5.06 -18.65 5.93
C CYS A 72 -4.17 -19.13 4.78
N VAL A 73 -4.79 -19.49 3.66
CA VAL A 73 -4.10 -19.72 2.38
C VAL A 73 -3.75 -18.37 1.73
N ILE A 74 -2.48 -18.15 1.44
CA ILE A 74 -1.95 -16.94 0.81
C ILE A 74 -1.53 -17.20 -0.64
N GLY A 75 -1.37 -16.14 -1.43
CA GLY A 75 -1.01 -16.19 -2.85
C GLY A 75 -2.19 -16.15 -3.82
N SER A 76 -3.38 -15.77 -3.33
CA SER A 76 -4.57 -15.53 -4.14
C SER A 76 -5.06 -14.08 -3.99
N THR A 77 -5.98 -13.67 -4.86
CA THR A 77 -6.67 -12.37 -4.80
C THR A 77 -7.89 -12.39 -3.87
N LEU A 78 -8.22 -13.53 -3.25
CA LEU A 78 -9.29 -13.64 -2.27
C LEU A 78 -8.88 -12.97 -0.96
N SER A 79 -9.87 -12.46 -0.22
CA SER A 79 -9.60 -11.83 1.07
C SER A 79 -9.10 -12.84 2.12
N VAL A 80 -8.38 -12.34 3.13
CA VAL A 80 -7.92 -13.16 4.27
C VAL A 80 -9.08 -13.91 4.94
N SER A 81 -10.28 -13.31 4.96
CA SER A 81 -11.46 -13.93 5.54
C SER A 81 -11.96 -15.14 4.73
N GLU A 82 -11.86 -15.07 3.40
CA GLU A 82 -12.29 -16.13 2.49
C GLU A 82 -11.30 -17.29 2.40
N THR A 83 -10.03 -17.02 2.71
CA THR A 83 -8.98 -18.05 2.69
C THR A 83 -8.59 -18.53 4.08
N LYS A 84 -9.32 -18.11 5.12
CA LYS A 84 -9.09 -18.52 6.50
C LYS A 84 -9.39 -20.01 6.66
N VAL A 85 -8.51 -20.69 7.38
CA VAL A 85 -8.53 -22.14 7.57
C VAL A 85 -8.75 -22.44 9.05
N SER A 86 -9.75 -23.26 9.35
CA SER A 86 -10.03 -23.72 10.71
C SER A 86 -9.45 -25.11 11.00
N ASN A 87 -9.30 -25.95 9.97
CA ASN A 87 -8.77 -27.30 10.07
C ASN A 87 -7.99 -27.68 8.80
N TYR A 88 -7.25 -28.79 8.84
CA TYR A 88 -6.39 -29.20 7.72
C TYR A 88 -7.16 -29.52 6.43
N GLU A 89 -8.38 -30.08 6.52
CA GLU A 89 -9.16 -30.48 5.35
C GLU A 89 -9.61 -29.27 4.52
N GLU A 90 -9.93 -28.15 5.18
CA GLU A 90 -10.30 -26.89 4.54
C GLU A 90 -9.19 -26.30 3.66
N VAL A 91 -7.91 -26.61 3.94
CA VAL A 91 -6.78 -26.13 3.12
C VAL A 91 -6.95 -26.59 1.67
N ILE A 92 -7.30 -27.87 1.48
CA ILE A 92 -7.46 -28.45 0.13
C ILE A 92 -8.68 -27.83 -0.55
N THR A 93 -9.80 -27.70 0.17
CA THR A 93 -11.03 -27.10 -0.36
C THR A 93 -10.81 -25.65 -0.81
N ILE A 94 -10.09 -24.85 -0.02
CA ILE A 94 -9.77 -23.45 -0.36
C ILE A 94 -8.82 -23.39 -1.55
N ILE A 95 -7.79 -24.24 -1.59
CA ILE A 95 -6.88 -24.31 -2.75
C ILE A 95 -7.65 -24.65 -4.03
N ASP A 96 -8.56 -25.62 -3.98
CA ASP A 96 -9.34 -26.01 -5.15
C ASP A 96 -10.35 -24.93 -5.55
N LYS A 97 -10.97 -24.24 -4.59
CA LYS A 97 -11.77 -23.02 -4.85
C LYS A 97 -10.95 -21.98 -5.61
N ILE A 98 -9.74 -21.65 -5.13
CA ILE A 98 -8.84 -20.67 -5.76
C ILE A 98 -8.50 -21.06 -7.21
N LYS A 99 -8.25 -22.35 -7.46
CA LYS A 99 -7.96 -22.85 -8.81
C LYS A 99 -9.18 -22.76 -9.73
N VAL A 100 -10.35 -23.17 -9.26
CA VAL A 100 -11.61 -23.15 -10.03
C VAL A 100 -12.00 -21.71 -10.39
N GLU A 101 -11.86 -20.78 -9.44
CA GLU A 101 -12.18 -19.36 -9.65
C GLU A 101 -11.07 -18.59 -10.41
N ASN A 102 -9.91 -19.21 -10.62
CA ASN A 102 -8.73 -18.60 -11.26
C ASN A 102 -8.31 -17.29 -10.57
N THR A 103 -8.22 -17.35 -9.24
CA THR A 103 -7.89 -16.20 -8.35
C THR A 103 -6.46 -16.25 -7.84
N ILE A 104 -5.57 -17.04 -8.46
CA ILE A 104 -4.13 -17.02 -8.13
C ILE A 104 -3.56 -15.64 -8.44
N ALA A 105 -2.87 -15.06 -7.47
CA ALA A 105 -2.24 -13.74 -7.61
C ALA A 105 -1.03 -13.84 -8.55
N LYS A 106 -0.97 -12.91 -9.50
CA LYS A 106 0.11 -12.81 -10.50
C LYS A 106 0.96 -11.57 -10.26
N GLN A 107 0.38 -10.55 -9.62
CA GLN A 107 1.05 -9.31 -9.26
C GLN A 107 0.55 -8.84 -7.88
N VAL A 108 1.23 -7.85 -7.33
CA VAL A 108 0.81 -7.14 -6.13
C VAL A 108 0.94 -5.64 -6.37
N GLN A 109 -0.15 -4.91 -6.16
CA GLN A 109 -0.11 -3.45 -6.12
C GLN A 109 0.40 -3.05 -4.74
N ILE A 110 1.55 -2.38 -4.70
CA ILE A 110 2.19 -1.93 -3.48
C ILE A 110 1.83 -0.46 -3.27
N TYR A 111 1.47 -0.08 -2.04
CA TYR A 111 1.30 1.31 -1.64
C TYR A 111 2.30 1.65 -0.53
N LEU A 112 3.08 2.70 -0.76
CA LEU A 112 4.06 3.23 0.18
C LEU A 112 3.74 4.69 0.49
N LEU A 113 4.01 5.12 1.72
CA LEU A 113 4.07 6.53 2.09
C LEU A 113 5.51 6.93 2.39
N GLN A 114 5.93 8.07 1.83
CA GLN A 114 7.28 8.60 1.98
C GLN A 114 7.21 9.99 2.62
N ILE A 115 7.91 10.14 3.74
CA ILE A 115 8.25 11.46 4.31
C ILE A 115 9.45 12.00 3.51
N PRO A 116 9.37 13.16 2.85
CA PRO A 116 10.43 13.72 2.01
C PRO A 116 11.57 14.34 2.85
N LEU A 117 12.08 13.60 3.84
CA LEU A 117 13.24 13.95 4.64
C LEU A 117 14.38 12.95 4.38
N PRO A 118 15.65 13.39 4.38
CA PRO A 118 16.77 12.50 4.21
C PRO A 118 16.77 11.36 5.23
N LYS A 119 17.12 10.15 4.78
CA LYS A 119 17.29 8.93 5.61
C LYS A 119 16.00 8.39 6.25
N ILE A 120 14.83 8.88 5.85
CA ILE A 120 13.56 8.26 6.22
C ILE A 120 13.16 7.27 5.12
N PRO A 121 13.01 5.97 5.43
CA PRO A 121 12.59 5.00 4.43
C PRO A 121 11.09 5.13 4.11
N PRO A 122 10.64 4.65 2.93
CA PRO A 122 9.22 4.50 2.64
C PRO A 122 8.58 3.47 3.57
N ILE A 123 7.34 3.71 3.97
CA ILE A 123 6.57 2.80 4.81
C ILE A 123 5.46 2.18 3.97
N VAL A 124 5.41 0.86 3.94
CA VAL A 124 4.34 0.11 3.26
C VAL A 124 3.03 0.28 4.03
N ILE A 125 1.97 0.68 3.33
CA ILE A 125 0.61 0.82 3.88
C ILE A 125 -0.39 -0.15 3.24
N GLY A 126 -0.03 -0.80 2.13
CA GLY A 126 -0.87 -1.76 1.44
C GLY A 126 -0.08 -2.62 0.44
N LEU A 127 -0.51 -3.88 0.31
CA LEU A 127 -0.01 -4.93 -0.57
C LEU A 127 -1.24 -5.67 -1.12
N ILE A 128 -1.80 -5.20 -2.22
CA ILE A 128 -3.05 -5.75 -2.78
C ILE A 128 -2.72 -6.78 -3.86
N PRO A 129 -2.95 -8.09 -3.64
CA PRO A 129 -2.73 -9.09 -4.67
C PRO A 129 -3.75 -8.94 -5.80
N ASN A 130 -3.29 -9.01 -7.05
CA ASN A 130 -4.15 -8.99 -8.23
C ASN A 130 -3.71 -10.05 -9.27
N ASN A 131 -4.61 -10.38 -10.20
CA ASN A 131 -4.41 -11.41 -11.23
C ASN A 131 -4.33 -10.81 -12.65
N ASN A 132 -3.68 -9.64 -12.80
CA ASN A 132 -3.57 -8.86 -14.06
C ASN A 132 -4.90 -8.31 -14.60
N LYS A 133 -5.98 -8.34 -13.80
CA LYS A 133 -7.30 -7.83 -14.20
C LYS A 133 -7.64 -6.47 -13.59
N GLU A 134 -6.73 -5.91 -12.81
CA GLU A 134 -6.91 -4.62 -12.15
C GLU A 134 -7.02 -3.49 -13.19
N LYS A 135 -8.07 -2.68 -13.05
CA LYS A 135 -8.38 -1.57 -13.95
C LYS A 135 -8.08 -0.24 -13.26
N ALA A 136 -8.02 0.82 -14.06
CA ALA A 136 -7.87 2.18 -13.57
C ALA A 136 -8.89 2.56 -12.46
N ALA A 137 -10.13 2.09 -12.57
CA ALA A 137 -11.17 2.33 -11.57
C ALA A 137 -10.88 1.65 -10.22
N ASP A 138 -10.26 0.46 -10.24
CA ASP A 138 -9.88 -0.26 -9.02
C ASP A 138 -8.73 0.47 -8.31
N ILE A 139 -7.72 0.89 -9.07
CA ILE A 139 -6.58 1.69 -8.58
C ILE A 139 -7.06 3.03 -8.02
N PHE A 140 -7.97 3.70 -8.73
CA PHE A 140 -8.59 4.93 -8.27
C PHE A 140 -9.32 4.75 -6.94
N ALA A 141 -10.07 3.65 -6.77
CA ALA A 141 -10.74 3.33 -5.50
C ALA A 141 -9.73 3.14 -4.35
N TYR A 142 -8.55 2.59 -4.62
CA TYR A 142 -7.47 2.52 -3.64
C TYR A 142 -6.92 3.90 -3.27
N HIS A 143 -6.68 4.78 -4.25
CA HIS A 143 -6.27 6.17 -3.99
C HIS A 143 -7.29 6.89 -3.10
N GLN A 144 -8.58 6.72 -3.37
CA GLN A 144 -9.65 7.28 -2.56
C GLN A 144 -9.63 6.78 -1.11
N LYS A 145 -9.39 5.48 -0.89
CA LYS A 145 -9.23 4.92 0.47
C LYS A 145 -8.04 5.54 1.20
N VAL A 146 -6.89 5.67 0.52
CA VAL A 146 -5.69 6.31 1.10
C VAL A 146 -6.00 7.74 1.50
N LEU A 147 -6.63 8.52 0.63
CA LEU A 147 -7.03 9.90 0.93
C LEU A 147 -8.05 9.98 2.08
N GLN A 148 -9.04 9.10 2.11
CA GLN A 148 -10.04 9.05 3.18
C GLN A 148 -9.38 8.87 4.56
N TYR A 149 -8.48 7.89 4.69
CA TYR A 149 -7.76 7.66 5.94
C TYR A 149 -6.76 8.77 6.26
N ALA A 150 -6.10 9.33 5.23
CA ALA A 150 -5.21 10.47 5.39
C ALA A 150 -5.95 11.68 5.98
N ALA A 151 -7.15 12.00 5.48
CA ALA A 151 -7.99 13.08 6.02
C ALA A 151 -8.36 12.84 7.49
N GLN A 152 -8.77 11.61 7.84
CA GLN A 152 -9.11 11.25 9.22
C GLN A 152 -7.91 11.37 10.18
N LEU A 153 -6.71 11.01 9.70
CA LEU A 153 -5.47 11.03 10.48
C LEU A 153 -4.69 12.35 10.35
N LYS A 154 -5.20 13.31 9.58
CA LYS A 154 -4.53 14.60 9.27
C LYS A 154 -3.13 14.39 8.68
N ILE A 155 -3.01 13.47 7.74
CA ILE A 155 -1.78 13.25 6.95
C ILE A 155 -1.91 14.07 5.66
N ASN A 156 -0.94 14.95 5.42
CA ASN A 156 -0.94 15.85 4.27
C ASN A 156 -0.37 15.14 3.04
N ILE A 157 -1.17 14.32 2.36
CA ILE A 157 -0.77 13.68 1.10
C ILE A 157 -0.75 14.71 -0.02
N VAL A 158 0.39 14.83 -0.73
CA VAL A 158 0.57 15.82 -1.79
C VAL A 158 0.71 15.24 -3.19
N SER A 159 0.94 13.93 -3.33
CA SER A 159 1.07 13.29 -4.64
C SER A 159 0.87 11.77 -4.58
N PHE A 160 0.49 11.20 -5.73
CA PHE A 160 0.56 9.77 -6.03
C PHE A 160 1.55 9.52 -7.17
N GLY A 161 2.75 9.05 -6.85
CA GLY A 161 3.76 8.64 -7.83
C GLY A 161 3.54 7.21 -8.32
N SER A 162 3.65 6.99 -9.62
CA SER A 162 3.45 5.71 -10.31
C SER A 162 4.39 5.59 -11.54
N ASP A 163 4.52 4.41 -12.15
CA ASP A 163 5.43 4.20 -13.29
C ASP A 163 4.86 4.64 -14.65
N GLY A 164 3.61 5.12 -14.66
CA GLY A 164 2.92 5.59 -15.85
C GLY A 164 2.29 4.48 -16.70
N ALA A 165 2.19 3.24 -16.21
CA ALA A 165 1.40 2.19 -16.84
C ALA A 165 -0.03 2.69 -17.13
N ALA A 166 -0.62 2.27 -18.25
CA ALA A 166 -1.86 2.86 -18.76
C ALA A 166 -3.01 2.91 -17.73
N ASN A 167 -3.16 1.86 -16.90
CA ASN A 167 -4.19 1.83 -15.87
C ASN A 167 -3.88 2.79 -14.70
N GLU A 168 -2.62 2.90 -14.29
CA GLU A 168 -2.19 3.83 -13.23
C GLU A 168 -2.32 5.29 -13.69
N PHE A 169 -1.87 5.58 -14.91
CA PHE A 169 -2.03 6.89 -15.55
C PHE A 169 -3.50 7.32 -15.61
N ASN A 170 -4.38 6.41 -16.04
CA ASN A 170 -5.81 6.68 -16.08
C ASN A 170 -6.40 6.86 -14.67
N ALA A 171 -5.94 6.11 -13.66
CA ALA A 171 -6.37 6.29 -12.28
C ALA A 171 -5.95 7.67 -11.72
N GLN A 172 -4.74 8.15 -12.04
CA GLN A 172 -4.30 9.50 -11.71
C GLN A 172 -5.16 10.56 -12.41
N LEU A 173 -5.54 10.36 -13.68
CA LEU A 173 -6.46 11.28 -14.36
C LEU A 173 -7.86 11.31 -13.71
N MET A 174 -8.35 10.16 -13.26
CA MET A 174 -9.60 10.07 -12.48
C MET A 174 -9.47 10.84 -11.16
N LEU A 175 -8.31 10.74 -10.49
CA LEU A 175 -8.04 11.53 -9.29
C LEU A 175 -8.04 13.03 -9.57
N MET A 176 -7.36 13.45 -10.63
CA MET A 176 -7.27 14.87 -11.02
C MET A 176 -8.58 15.49 -11.48
N SER A 177 -9.51 14.66 -11.97
CA SER A 177 -10.84 15.09 -12.36
C SER A 177 -11.86 15.03 -11.22
N THR A 178 -11.46 14.60 -10.02
CA THR A 178 -12.34 14.57 -8.86
C THR A 178 -12.80 15.98 -8.51
N SER A 179 -14.12 16.15 -8.34
CA SER A 179 -14.69 17.45 -8.01
C SER A 179 -14.35 17.82 -6.56
N THR A 180 -13.61 18.90 -6.41
CA THR A 180 -13.27 19.51 -5.13
C THR A 180 -13.83 20.93 -5.04
N THR A 181 -14.08 21.40 -3.82
CA THR A 181 -14.53 22.79 -3.57
C THR A 181 -13.48 23.81 -3.92
N GLU A 182 -12.20 23.43 -3.80
CA GLU A 182 -11.05 24.31 -4.04
C GLU A 182 -10.09 23.69 -5.05
N ASN A 183 -9.50 24.54 -5.88
CA ASN A 183 -8.48 24.17 -6.85
C ASN A 183 -7.40 25.26 -6.88
N ILE A 184 -6.13 24.84 -6.89
CA ILE A 184 -4.99 25.72 -7.14
C ILE A 184 -4.72 25.73 -8.64
N ILE A 185 -4.58 26.91 -9.23
CA ILE A 185 -4.21 27.09 -10.63
C ILE A 185 -2.87 27.79 -10.67
N PHE A 186 -1.90 27.17 -11.34
CA PHE A 186 -0.63 27.79 -11.70
C PHE A 186 -0.65 28.10 -13.19
N GLU A 187 -0.36 29.34 -13.55
CA GLU A 187 -0.33 29.80 -14.93
C GLU A 187 0.97 30.55 -15.20
N ASP A 188 1.75 30.05 -16.15
CA ASP A 188 2.95 30.70 -16.67
C ASP A 188 2.68 31.14 -18.11
N GLN A 189 2.52 32.45 -18.30
CA GLN A 189 2.22 33.05 -19.59
C GLN A 189 3.40 33.00 -20.56
N LEU A 190 4.65 32.95 -20.06
CA LEU A 190 5.84 32.92 -20.90
C LEU A 190 5.94 31.59 -21.65
N TYR A 191 5.62 30.49 -20.97
CA TYR A 191 5.67 29.14 -21.53
C TYR A 191 4.30 28.60 -21.96
N ASN A 192 3.23 29.38 -21.80
CA ASN A 192 1.85 28.97 -22.06
C ASN A 192 1.47 27.68 -21.29
N ILE A 193 1.91 27.60 -20.04
CA ILE A 193 1.69 26.46 -19.15
C ILE A 193 0.56 26.81 -18.19
N LYS A 194 -0.45 25.93 -18.10
CA LYS A 194 -1.53 26.05 -17.12
C LYS A 194 -1.73 24.72 -16.41
N PHE A 195 -1.38 24.69 -15.13
CA PHE A 195 -1.60 23.54 -14.25
C PHE A 195 -2.76 23.81 -13.31
N LYS A 196 -3.58 22.79 -13.08
CA LYS A 196 -4.67 22.80 -12.11
C LYS A 196 -4.48 21.64 -11.15
N CYS A 197 -4.64 21.92 -9.87
CA CYS A 197 -4.45 20.99 -8.77
C CYS A 197 -5.68 21.05 -7.85
N PRO A 198 -6.43 19.95 -7.68
CA PRO A 198 -7.54 19.85 -6.74
C PRO A 198 -7.03 19.84 -5.30
N VAL A 199 -7.76 20.51 -4.42
CA VAL A 199 -7.50 20.53 -2.98
C VAL A 199 -8.50 19.61 -2.28
N PHE A 200 -7.99 18.55 -1.68
CA PHE A 200 -8.81 17.58 -0.96
C PHE A 200 -9.05 18.05 0.49
N PRO A 201 -10.31 18.10 0.95
CA PRO A 201 -10.63 18.53 2.32
C PRO A 201 -9.90 17.71 3.38
N GLY A 202 -9.23 18.40 4.31
CA GLY A 202 -8.49 17.77 5.41
C GLY A 202 -7.15 17.14 5.02
N ILE A 203 -6.71 17.31 3.76
CA ILE A 203 -5.46 16.75 3.24
C ILE A 203 -4.59 17.85 2.62
N GLY A 204 -5.12 18.57 1.64
CA GLY A 204 -4.38 19.59 0.89
C GLY A 204 -4.38 19.36 -0.63
N PRO A 205 -3.55 20.12 -1.36
CA PRO A 205 -3.41 20.00 -2.81
C PRO A 205 -2.77 18.67 -3.21
N GLU A 206 -3.32 18.02 -4.24
CA GLU A 206 -2.74 16.81 -4.84
C GLU A 206 -2.15 17.11 -6.22
N ILE A 207 -0.88 16.77 -6.39
CA ILE A 207 -0.13 17.00 -7.61
C ILE A 207 0.15 15.66 -8.27
N ARG A 208 -0.26 15.56 -9.53
CA ARG A 208 0.18 14.48 -10.41
C ARG A 208 1.66 14.66 -10.78
N ILE A 209 2.47 13.65 -10.49
CA ILE A 209 3.91 13.55 -10.80
C ILE A 209 4.12 12.45 -11.82
#